data_AF-A0A7C4SQ05-F1
#
_entry.id   AF-A0A7C4SQ05-F1
#
_cell.length_a   1.000
_cell.length_b   1.000
_cell.length_c   1.000
_cell.angle_alpha   90.00
_cell.angle_beta   90.00
_cell.angle_gamma   90.00
#
_symmetry.space_group_name_H-M   'P 1'
#
loop_
_entity.id
_entity.type
_entity.pdbx_description
1 polymer ?
#
loop_
_entity_poly.entity_id
_entity_poly.type
_entity_poly.pdbx_seq_one_letter_code
_entity_poly.pdbx_strand_id
1 'polypeptide(L)'
;MRALQFGLPLRGTFHGAPRKSAHPSVGPPGSRRGHDGIDPKCQEFLEMSAITDGPIRVGLEDNIRDLDKQHAKGSWQQVEYAVRICRLASGAVASRSEAREILKLKPR
;
A
#
# COMPACT_ATOMS: atom_id res chain seq x y z
N MET A 1 25.82 -6.38 8.13
CA MET A 1 25.11 -7.19 7.11
C MET A 1 24.16 -8.14 7.82
N ARG A 2 22.86 -8.10 7.51
CA ARG A 2 21.89 -9.20 7.68
C ARG A 2 20.55 -8.79 7.08
N ALA A 3 20.20 -9.43 5.97
CA ALA A 3 18.90 -9.37 5.34
C ALA A 3 17.89 -10.19 6.15
N LEU A 4 16.64 -9.75 6.18
CA LEU A 4 15.50 -10.51 6.69
C LEU A 4 14.45 -10.53 5.57
N GLN A 5 14.57 -11.54 4.71
CA GLN A 5 13.57 -11.92 3.72
C GLN A 5 13.04 -13.28 4.13
N PHE A 6 11.78 -13.34 4.60
CA PHE A 6 11.06 -14.59 4.77
C PHE A 6 10.26 -14.86 3.50
N GLY A 7 10.75 -15.79 2.67
CA GLY A 7 9.96 -16.40 1.61
C GLY A 7 9.24 -17.63 2.15
N LEU A 8 7.90 -17.61 2.11
CA LEU A 8 7.06 -18.80 2.21
C LEU A 8 6.22 -18.88 0.93
N PRO A 9 6.24 -20.00 0.19
CA PRO A 9 5.36 -20.21 -0.95
C PRO A 9 4.02 -20.71 -0.43
N LEU A 10 3.12 -19.80 -0.06
CA LEU A 10 1.73 -20.14 0.23
C LEU A 10 0.82 -19.31 -0.67
N ARG A 11 0.28 -19.93 -1.73
CA ARG A 11 -0.99 -19.49 -2.32
C ARG A 11 -2.09 -19.73 -1.26
N GLY A 12 -2.24 -18.77 -0.35
CA GLY A 12 -3.11 -18.88 0.82
C GLY A 12 -3.52 -17.53 1.39
N THR A 13 -3.42 -16.44 0.62
CA THR A 13 -3.91 -15.13 1.03
C THR A 13 -5.33 -14.89 0.54
N PHE A 14 -6.08 -14.07 1.28
CA PHE A 14 -7.45 -13.67 0.92
C PHE A 14 -7.51 -13.21 -0.54
N HIS A 15 -8.26 -13.93 -1.36
CA HIS A 15 -8.40 -13.62 -2.78
C HIS A 15 -8.94 -12.18 -2.93
N GLY A 16 -8.14 -11.29 -3.54
CA GLY A 16 -8.40 -9.86 -3.63
C GLY A 16 -9.67 -9.53 -4.41
N ALA A 17 -10.79 -9.48 -3.69
CA ALA A 17 -12.06 -8.97 -4.14
C ALA A 17 -12.38 -7.72 -3.30
N PRO A 18 -12.85 -6.62 -3.90
CA PRO A 18 -13.09 -5.34 -3.21
C PRO A 18 -14.07 -5.46 -2.03
N ARG A 19 -14.95 -6.47 -2.05
CA ARG A 19 -15.89 -6.74 -0.95
C ARG A 19 -15.18 -7.20 0.34
N LYS A 20 -13.97 -7.76 0.25
CA LYS A 20 -13.23 -8.31 1.40
C LYS A 20 -12.14 -7.38 1.93
N SER A 21 -11.75 -6.34 1.19
CA SER A 21 -10.96 -5.22 1.72
C SER A 21 -11.78 -4.32 2.65
N ALA A 22 -13.10 -4.30 2.50
CA ALA A 22 -14.05 -3.59 3.36
C ALA A 22 -14.27 -4.23 4.76
N HIS A 23 -13.38 -5.10 5.24
CA HIS A 23 -13.47 -5.60 6.62
C HIS A 23 -13.28 -4.42 7.58
N PRO A 24 -14.17 -4.16 8.56
CA PRO A 24 -13.99 -3.08 9.52
C PRO A 24 -12.73 -3.27 10.37
N SER A 25 -12.14 -2.19 10.89
CA SER A 25 -10.94 -2.22 11.73
C SER A 25 -11.21 -2.92 13.04
N VAL A 26 -11.04 -4.24 13.08
CA VAL A 26 -11.05 -5.05 14.31
C VAL A 26 -9.69 -4.94 15.00
N GLY A 27 -9.30 -3.70 15.33
CA GLY A 27 -8.05 -3.39 16.01
C GLY A 27 -8.31 -2.44 17.18
N PRO A 28 -7.41 -2.38 18.18
CA PRO A 28 -7.53 -1.44 19.28
C PRO A 28 -7.59 0.01 18.78
N PRO A 29 -8.23 0.94 19.53
CA PRO A 29 -8.33 2.35 19.16
C PRO A 29 -6.95 2.95 18.81
N GLY A 30 -6.86 3.62 17.66
CA GLY A 30 -5.61 4.19 17.15
C GLY A 30 -4.81 3.29 16.19
N SER A 31 -5.30 2.06 15.90
CA SER A 31 -4.72 1.20 14.86
C SER A 31 -5.07 1.73 13.46
N ARG A 32 -4.07 1.96 12.61
CA ARG A 32 -4.26 2.26 11.18
C ARG A 32 -3.96 1.01 10.37
N ARG A 33 -4.79 0.70 9.37
CA ARG A 33 -4.57 -0.43 8.46
C ARG A 33 -4.32 0.08 7.06
N GLY A 34 -3.21 -0.35 6.47
CA GLY A 34 -2.99 -0.18 5.05
C GLY A 34 -3.53 -1.36 4.26
N HIS A 35 -3.69 -1.15 2.96
CA HIS A 35 -3.83 -2.25 2.02
C HIS A 35 -2.63 -2.35 1.09
N ASP A 36 -2.28 -3.59 0.80
CA ASP A 36 -1.34 -4.03 -0.21
C ASP A 36 -2.08 -4.93 -1.21
N GLY A 37 -1.67 -4.86 -2.47
CA GLY A 37 -2.11 -5.79 -3.51
C GLY A 37 -0.92 -6.55 -4.07
N ILE A 38 -1.19 -7.57 -4.89
CA ILE A 38 -0.15 -8.28 -5.64
C ILE A 38 -0.51 -8.21 -7.12
N ASP A 39 0.49 -7.88 -7.95
CA ASP A 39 0.38 -7.78 -9.40
C ASP A 39 -0.79 -6.83 -9.83
N PRO A 40 -1.66 -7.07 -10.86
CA PRO A 40 -2.56 -6.02 -11.35
C PRO A 40 -3.59 -5.56 -10.30
N LYS A 41 -3.80 -6.34 -9.23
CA LYS A 41 -4.71 -5.96 -8.14
C LYS A 41 -4.15 -4.84 -7.25
N CYS A 42 -2.85 -4.52 -7.32
CA CYS A 42 -2.27 -3.39 -6.58
C CYS A 42 -3.07 -2.11 -6.82
N GLN A 43 -3.51 -1.86 -8.05
CA GLN A 43 -4.25 -0.65 -8.41
C GLN A 43 -5.60 -0.55 -7.68
N GLU A 44 -6.38 -1.63 -7.68
CA GLU A 44 -7.68 -1.68 -6.99
C GLU A 44 -7.52 -1.49 -5.47
N PHE A 45 -6.49 -2.08 -4.86
CA PHE A 45 -6.23 -1.93 -3.42
C PHE A 45 -5.74 -0.52 -3.04
N LEU A 46 -5.06 0.18 -3.96
CA LEU A 46 -4.66 1.58 -3.76
C LEU A 46 -5.87 2.51 -3.69
N GLU A 47 -6.81 2.35 -4.63
CA GLU A 47 -8.05 3.12 -4.68
C GLU A 47 -8.88 2.89 -3.41
N MET A 48 -9.02 1.62 -3.00
CA MET A 48 -9.71 1.28 -1.75
C MET A 48 -9.03 1.87 -0.52
N SER A 49 -7.70 1.85 -0.43
CA SER A 49 -6.97 2.50 0.67
C SER A 49 -7.22 4.00 0.70
N ALA A 50 -7.18 4.66 -0.46
CA ALA A 50 -7.41 6.09 -0.55
C ALA A 50 -8.83 6.50 -0.12
N ILE A 51 -9.85 5.71 -0.50
CA ILE A 51 -11.25 5.94 -0.11
C ILE A 51 -11.46 5.72 1.39
N THR A 52 -10.74 4.76 1.98
CA THR A 52 -10.88 4.38 3.40
C THR A 52 -9.95 5.14 4.35
N ASP A 53 -9.22 6.15 3.85
CA ASP A 53 -8.18 6.89 4.58
C ASP A 53 -7.09 5.97 5.19
N GLY A 54 -6.81 4.86 4.50
CA GLY A 54 -5.79 3.89 4.87
C GLY A 54 -4.41 4.26 4.30
N PRO A 55 -3.30 3.97 5.02
CA PRO A 55 -1.96 4.10 4.44
C PRO A 55 -1.78 3.17 3.24
N ILE A 56 -1.06 3.69 2.24
CA ILE A 56 -0.82 3.02 0.97
C ILE A 56 0.60 2.46 0.91
N ARG A 57 0.73 1.22 0.43
CA ARG A 57 2.02 0.60 0.08
C ARG A 57 2.09 0.36 -1.43
N VAL A 58 3.24 0.72 -2.01
CA VAL A 58 3.58 0.48 -3.42
C VAL A 58 5.05 0.15 -3.57
N GLY A 59 5.39 -0.62 -4.60
CA GLY A 59 6.75 -0.89 -4.99
C GLY A 59 6.86 -2.09 -5.93
N LEU A 60 8.03 -2.20 -6.58
CA LEU A 60 8.37 -3.33 -7.44
C LEU A 60 8.38 -4.68 -6.70
N GLU A 61 8.39 -4.65 -5.36
CA GLU A 61 8.22 -5.83 -4.51
C GLU A 61 6.83 -6.48 -4.65
N ASP A 62 5.80 -5.66 -4.85
CA ASP A 62 4.39 -6.06 -4.85
C ASP A 62 3.85 -6.22 -6.28
N ASN A 63 4.37 -5.40 -7.21
CA ASN A 63 4.01 -5.46 -8.62
C ASN A 63 5.18 -4.98 -9.49
N ILE A 64 5.64 -5.81 -10.41
CA ILE A 64 6.72 -5.45 -11.35
C ILE A 64 6.22 -4.69 -12.58
N ARG A 65 4.90 -4.50 -12.71
CA ARG A 65 4.26 -3.89 -13.88
C ARG A 65 3.77 -2.46 -13.63
N ASP A 66 3.65 -1.69 -14.71
CA ASP A 66 3.00 -0.38 -14.74
C ASP A 66 1.50 -0.49 -15.07
N LEU A 67 0.85 0.68 -15.26
CA LEU A 67 -0.58 0.77 -15.59
C LEU A 67 -0.92 0.12 -16.94
N ASP A 68 0.02 0.16 -17.88
CA ASP A 68 -0.11 -0.41 -19.23
C ASP A 68 0.24 -1.90 -19.28
N LYS A 69 0.44 -2.52 -18.10
CA LYS A 69 0.83 -3.92 -17.90
C LYS A 69 2.22 -4.25 -18.47
N GLN A 70 3.03 -3.23 -18.76
CA GLN A 70 4.44 -3.37 -19.13
C GLN A 70 5.32 -3.42 -17.88
N HIS A 71 6.58 -3.81 -18.00
CA HIS A 71 7.49 -3.73 -16.87
C HIS A 71 7.70 -2.26 -16.46
N ALA A 72 7.48 -1.97 -15.19
CA ALA A 72 7.70 -0.64 -14.66
C ALA A 72 9.19 -0.28 -14.75
N LYS A 73 9.46 0.93 -15.20
CA LYS A 73 10.80 1.52 -15.30
C LYS A 73 11.42 1.77 -13.92
N GLY A 74 10.59 1.82 -12.88
CA GLY A 74 11.03 1.90 -11.50
C GLY A 74 9.87 2.08 -10.53
N SER A 75 10.14 1.91 -9.23
CA SER A 75 9.15 2.10 -8.17
C SER A 75 8.54 3.52 -8.15
N TRP A 76 9.25 4.52 -8.69
CA TRP A 76 8.80 5.90 -8.74
C TRP A 76 7.49 6.07 -9.54
N GLN A 77 7.27 5.30 -10.61
CA GLN A 77 6.03 5.39 -11.40
C GLN A 77 4.80 4.97 -10.58
N GLN A 78 4.97 3.96 -9.73
CA GLN A 78 3.91 3.48 -8.85
C GLN A 78 3.65 4.45 -7.69
N VAL A 79 4.70 5.09 -7.18
CA VAL A 79 4.58 6.18 -6.20
C VAL A 79 3.84 7.38 -6.80
N GLU A 80 4.17 7.80 -8.02
CA GLU A 80 3.46 8.89 -8.70
C GLU A 80 1.98 8.58 -8.89
N TYR A 81 1.65 7.35 -9.29
CA TYR A 81 0.27 6.90 -9.39
C TYR A 81 -0.45 6.94 -8.04
N ALA A 82 0.16 6.39 -6.98
CA ALA A 82 -0.41 6.42 -5.64
C ALA A 82 -0.65 7.85 -5.12
N VAL A 83 0.30 8.76 -5.33
CA VAL A 83 0.16 10.19 -4.98
C VAL A 83 -1.01 10.83 -5.74
N ARG A 84 -1.17 10.51 -7.03
CA ARG A 84 -2.29 11.01 -7.84
C ARG A 84 -3.63 10.53 -7.30
N ILE A 85 -3.74 9.24 -6.97
CA ILE A 85 -4.97 8.66 -6.38
C ILE A 85 -5.29 9.29 -5.02
N CYS A 86 -4.31 9.45 -4.13
CA CYS A 86 -4.52 10.14 -2.85
C CYS A 86 -5.08 11.56 -3.04
N ARG A 87 -4.48 12.33 -3.96
CA ARG A 87 -4.93 13.71 -4.24
C ARG A 87 -6.35 13.74 -4.81
N LEU A 88 -6.70 12.79 -5.69
CA LEU A 88 -8.06 12.68 -6.22
C LEU A 88 -9.09 12.30 -5.15
N ALA A 89 -8.69 11.46 -4.18
CA ALA A 89 -9.51 11.11 -3.01
C ALA A 89 -9.55 12.20 -1.92
N SER A 90 -9.04 13.41 -2.18
CA SER A 90 -8.90 14.51 -1.21
C SER A 90 -7.99 14.18 0.01
N GLY A 91 -7.14 13.16 -0.10
CA GLY A 91 -6.17 12.78 0.92
C GLY A 91 -4.85 13.55 0.81
N ALA A 92 -4.17 13.73 1.95
CA ALA A 92 -2.84 14.32 2.01
C ALA A 92 -1.74 13.25 1.94
N VAL A 93 -0.64 13.56 1.25
CA VAL A 93 0.55 12.69 1.24
C VAL A 93 1.47 13.13 2.37
N ALA A 94 1.63 12.26 3.37
CA ALA A 94 2.48 12.53 4.52
C ALA A 94 3.96 12.67 4.12
N SER A 95 4.60 13.71 4.63
CA SER A 95 6.05 13.86 4.63
C SER A 95 6.72 12.78 5.49
N ARG A 96 8.03 12.63 5.35
CA ARG A 96 8.80 11.65 6.12
C ARG A 96 8.74 11.90 7.64
N SER A 97 8.67 13.14 8.08
CA SER A 97 8.52 13.50 9.50
C SER A 97 7.12 13.14 10.00
N GLU A 98 6.08 13.54 9.27
CA GLU A 98 4.68 13.21 9.60
C GLU A 98 4.46 11.70 9.65
N ALA A 99 4.98 10.95 8.68
CA ALA A 99 4.88 9.50 8.68
C ALA A 99 5.52 8.86 9.92
N ARG A 100 6.61 9.43 10.45
CA ARG A 100 7.25 8.95 11.68
C ARG A 100 6.42 9.25 12.91
N GLU A 101 5.78 10.41 12.97
CA GLU A 101 4.87 10.78 14.05
C GLU A 101 3.62 9.90 14.05
N ILE A 102 3.01 9.71 12.87
CA ILE A 102 1.85 8.83 12.68
C ILE A 102 2.17 7.40 13.11
N LEU A 103 3.34 6.88 12.72
CA LEU A 103 3.77 5.52 13.03
C LEU A 103 4.49 5.38 14.38
N LYS A 104 4.62 6.46 15.16
CA LYS A 104 5.31 6.50 16.46
C LYS A 104 6.71 5.88 16.43
N LEU A 105 7.47 6.17 15.36
CA LEU A 105 8.80 5.61 15.15
C LEU A 105 9.84 6.31 16.03
N LYS A 106 10.88 5.58 16.43
CA LYS A 106 12.03 6.17 17.15
C LYS A 106 12.70 7.26 16.30
N PRO A 107 13.21 8.35 16.94
CA PRO A 107 14.06 9.33 16.28
C PRO A 107 15.23 8.64 15.58
N ARG A 108 15.66 9.20 14.45
CA ARG A 108 16.73 8.62 13.63
C ARG A 108 18.08 9.18 14.00
#